data_AF-A0A9D7NU78-F1
#
_entry.id   AF-A0A9D7NU78-F1
#
_cell.length_a   1.000
_cell.length_b   1.000
_cell.length_c   1.000
_cell.angle_alpha   90.00
_cell.angle_beta   90.00
_cell.angle_gamma   90.00
#
_symmetry.space_group_name_H-M   'P 1'
#
loop_
_entity.id
_entity.type
_entity.pdbx_description
1 polymer ?
#
loop_
_entity_poly.entity_id
_entity_poly.type
_entity_poly.pdbx_seq_one_letter_code
_entity_poly.pdbx_strand_id
1 'polypeptide(L)'
;MMTRYAFLTGALFAHFLVVGQTTIAPQSVTCTLDAFSSTCAVENLIEGVGLGTTTSTTFSYSPWSNFSTGIGFVSDYGQWEGNITYTFVNSTSVSRMMLWNAYFNFELDHSLRNALLTFYNSADQVITTANVTFPQAVSDVLTPQVVNLATEVVGVKRVMITVGSLWGGNEISMRRIAFAGNGLVTRVEEAGSKTTLVSGSPNPARDNYTISVVGARSVGVFDAIGRSVALEAQIDQEQVVLRWDHLAQGSYHVIIHTATGQAVSRVVVE
;
A
#
# COMPACT_ATOMS: atom_id res chain seq x y z
N MET A 1 21.67 43.03 31.00
CA MET A 1 20.89 42.94 29.76
C MET A 1 20.46 41.49 29.59
N MET A 2 19.20 41.18 29.85
CA MET A 2 18.63 39.83 29.65
C MET A 2 17.89 39.82 28.32
N THR A 3 18.37 39.01 27.38
CA THR A 3 17.72 38.76 26.10
C THR A 3 16.54 37.82 26.34
N ARG A 4 15.32 38.30 26.09
CA ARG A 4 14.10 37.49 26.15
C ARG A 4 14.04 36.59 24.92
N TYR A 5 14.10 35.27 25.11
CA TYR A 5 13.72 34.30 24.09
C TYR A 5 12.19 34.22 24.03
N ALA A 6 11.62 34.61 22.89
CA ALA A 6 10.21 34.42 22.62
C ALA A 6 9.99 32.97 22.18
N PHE A 7 9.37 32.17 23.05
CA PHE A 7 8.74 30.91 22.66
C PHE A 7 7.49 31.25 21.84
N LEU A 8 7.56 31.06 20.52
CA LEU A 8 6.38 31.05 19.67
C LEU A 8 5.92 29.58 19.54
N THR A 9 5.14 29.10 20.50
CA THR A 9 4.35 27.86 20.35
C THR A 9 3.15 28.15 19.44
N GLY A 10 3.43 28.38 18.16
CA GLY A 10 2.43 28.40 17.09
C GLY A 10 2.29 27.00 16.53
N ALA A 11 1.70 26.07 17.30
CA ALA A 11 1.33 24.77 16.79
C ALA A 11 0.16 24.95 15.81
N LEU A 12 0.48 25.16 14.53
CA LEU A 12 -0.46 24.93 13.45
C LEU A 12 -0.68 23.42 13.39
N PHE A 13 -1.62 22.91 14.20
CA PHE A 13 -2.15 21.57 14.08
C PHE A 13 -2.95 21.50 12.78
N ALA A 14 -2.25 21.30 11.67
CA ALA A 14 -2.85 20.63 10.53
C ALA A 14 -3.22 19.23 11.05
N HIS A 15 -4.51 19.03 11.30
CA HIS A 15 -5.09 17.73 11.63
C HIS A 15 -4.93 16.84 10.41
N PHE A 16 -3.77 16.21 10.26
CA PHE A 16 -3.59 15.15 9.29
C PHE A 16 -4.11 13.87 9.92
N LEU A 17 -5.35 13.52 9.55
CA LEU A 17 -5.82 12.15 9.68
C LEU A 17 -4.92 11.30 8.76
N VAL A 18 -3.93 10.62 9.33
CA VAL A 18 -3.16 9.60 8.60
C VAL A 18 -3.69 8.25 9.02
N VAL A 19 -4.58 7.77 8.16
CA VAL A 19 -5.34 6.53 8.22
C VAL A 19 -4.34 5.36 8.28
N GLY A 20 -4.55 4.43 9.22
CA GLY A 20 -3.83 3.15 9.19
C GLY A 20 -4.07 2.44 7.86
N GLN A 21 -3.11 1.64 7.40
CA GLN A 21 -3.15 0.81 6.17
C GLN A 21 -4.32 1.10 5.21
N THR A 22 -4.08 1.96 4.23
CA THR A 22 -5.10 2.36 3.26
C THR A 22 -5.04 1.48 2.03
N THR A 23 -6.20 1.11 1.51
CA THR A 23 -6.30 0.59 0.16
C THR A 23 -5.74 1.61 -0.83
N ILE A 24 -4.94 1.14 -1.77
CA ILE A 24 -4.30 1.93 -2.81
C ILE A 24 -5.16 1.79 -4.05
N ALA A 25 -5.67 2.89 -4.57
CA ALA A 25 -6.44 2.89 -5.81
C ALA A 25 -5.48 2.64 -7.00
N PRO A 26 -5.65 1.55 -7.76
CA PRO A 26 -4.89 1.34 -8.99
C PRO A 26 -5.34 2.34 -10.06
N GLN A 27 -4.40 2.74 -10.92
CA GLN A 27 -4.67 3.52 -12.11
C GLN A 27 -5.37 2.67 -13.18
N SER A 28 -4.89 1.44 -13.34
CA SER A 28 -5.40 0.50 -14.34
C SER A 28 -5.17 -0.93 -13.89
N VAL A 29 -5.97 -1.82 -14.47
CA VAL A 29 -5.78 -3.27 -14.40
C VAL A 29 -5.89 -3.81 -15.82
N THR A 30 -5.00 -4.75 -16.18
CA THR A 30 -5.02 -5.44 -17.48
C THR A 30 -4.86 -6.93 -17.28
N CYS A 31 -5.23 -7.74 -18.27
CA CYS A 31 -5.05 -9.18 -18.26
C CYS A 31 -4.43 -9.63 -19.59
N THR A 32 -3.67 -10.72 -19.55
CA THR A 32 -3.23 -11.43 -20.77
C THR A 32 -4.27 -12.41 -21.29
N LEU A 33 -5.35 -12.63 -20.54
CA LEU A 33 -6.44 -13.52 -20.89
C LEU A 33 -7.64 -12.71 -21.35
N ASP A 34 -8.36 -13.26 -22.32
CA ASP A 34 -9.65 -12.74 -22.73
C ASP A 34 -10.70 -12.99 -21.63
N ALA A 35 -11.56 -12.00 -21.43
CA ALA A 35 -12.69 -12.11 -20.54
C ALA A 35 -13.80 -12.93 -21.21
N PHE A 36 -14.45 -13.81 -20.45
CA PHE A 36 -15.57 -14.63 -20.91
C PHE A 36 -16.71 -13.82 -21.53
N SER A 37 -16.94 -12.61 -21.00
CA SER A 37 -17.98 -11.69 -21.44
C SER A 37 -17.54 -10.25 -21.23
N SER A 38 -18.05 -9.34 -22.05
CA SER A 38 -17.85 -7.89 -21.87
C SER A 38 -18.43 -7.36 -20.55
N THR A 39 -19.36 -8.09 -19.93
CA THR A 39 -19.93 -7.76 -18.61
C THR A 39 -19.01 -8.12 -17.43
N CYS A 40 -17.97 -8.92 -17.66
CA CYS A 40 -16.96 -9.30 -16.66
C CYS A 40 -15.54 -8.92 -17.13
N ALA A 41 -15.42 -7.76 -17.77
CA ALA A 41 -14.14 -7.21 -18.19
C ALA A 41 -13.19 -6.99 -17.00
N VAL A 42 -11.88 -7.16 -17.20
CA VAL A 42 -10.86 -7.13 -16.13
C VAL A 42 -10.89 -5.84 -15.29
N GLU A 43 -11.28 -4.72 -15.90
CA GLU A 43 -11.45 -3.41 -15.26
C GLU A 43 -12.45 -3.45 -14.10
N ASN A 44 -13.41 -4.36 -14.14
CA ASN A 44 -14.38 -4.52 -13.05
C ASN A 44 -13.70 -5.00 -11.77
N LEU A 45 -12.51 -5.62 -11.80
CA LEU A 45 -11.77 -6.02 -10.60
C LEU A 45 -11.42 -4.84 -9.67
N ILE A 46 -11.38 -3.62 -10.20
CA ILE A 46 -11.07 -2.39 -9.44
C ILE A 46 -12.29 -1.48 -9.26
N GLU A 47 -13.44 -1.82 -9.83
CA GLU A 47 -14.63 -0.99 -9.79
C GLU A 47 -15.17 -0.85 -8.34
N GLY A 48 -15.29 0.38 -7.85
CA GLY A 48 -15.75 0.67 -6.49
C GLY A 48 -14.68 0.46 -5.41
N VAL A 49 -13.48 -0.02 -5.77
CA VAL A 49 -12.32 -0.05 -4.87
C VAL A 49 -11.74 1.36 -4.76
N GLY A 50 -11.56 1.85 -3.54
CA GLY A 50 -11.01 3.19 -3.29
C GLY A 50 -10.36 3.31 -1.92
N LEU A 51 -9.97 4.53 -1.53
CA LEU A 51 -9.26 4.78 -0.27
C LEU A 51 -10.07 4.39 0.99
N GLY A 52 -11.40 4.34 0.88
CA GLY A 52 -12.31 3.91 1.96
C GLY A 52 -12.59 2.41 1.99
N THR A 53 -12.00 1.63 1.07
CA THR A 53 -12.12 0.16 1.09
C THR A 53 -11.36 -0.40 2.29
N THR A 54 -12.00 -1.34 3.00
CA THR A 54 -11.50 -1.95 4.23
C THR A 54 -11.76 -3.44 4.21
N THR A 55 -11.28 -4.16 5.24
CA THR A 55 -11.53 -5.60 5.41
C THR A 55 -12.98 -5.94 5.73
N SER A 56 -13.84 -4.96 6.01
CA SER A 56 -15.29 -5.14 6.16
C SER A 56 -16.08 -4.69 4.93
N THR A 57 -15.42 -4.14 3.90
CA THR A 57 -16.11 -3.69 2.69
C THR A 57 -16.64 -4.89 1.90
N THR A 58 -17.90 -4.78 1.48
CA THR A 58 -18.58 -5.76 0.63
C THR A 58 -18.96 -5.12 -0.69
N PHE A 59 -18.95 -5.89 -1.76
CA PHE A 59 -19.45 -5.49 -3.07
C PHE A 59 -20.69 -6.31 -3.41
N SER A 60 -21.71 -5.68 -4.01
CA SER A 60 -22.88 -6.41 -4.49
C SER A 60 -22.46 -7.54 -5.43
N TYR A 61 -23.05 -8.73 -5.24
CA TYR A 61 -22.69 -9.95 -5.96
C TYR A 61 -23.82 -10.97 -5.85
N SER A 62 -24.07 -11.72 -6.91
CA SER A 62 -25.03 -12.83 -6.90
C SER A 62 -24.31 -14.15 -7.21
N PRO A 63 -24.32 -15.14 -6.28
CA PRO A 63 -23.77 -16.47 -6.54
C PRO A 63 -24.69 -17.32 -7.44
N TRP A 64 -25.81 -16.78 -7.89
CA TRP A 64 -26.82 -17.46 -8.73
C TRP A 64 -26.75 -17.03 -10.20
N SER A 65 -25.81 -16.15 -10.57
CA SER A 65 -25.61 -15.71 -11.95
C SER A 65 -24.14 -15.56 -12.27
N ASN A 66 -23.68 -16.29 -13.27
CA ASN A 66 -22.28 -16.39 -13.71
C ASN A 66 -21.74 -15.12 -14.38
N PHE A 67 -22.60 -14.16 -14.80
CA PHE A 67 -22.18 -13.00 -15.60
C PHE A 67 -22.93 -11.70 -15.24
N SER A 68 -23.33 -11.58 -13.98
CA SER A 68 -24.06 -10.42 -13.46
C SER A 68 -23.16 -9.25 -13.03
N THR A 69 -23.77 -8.09 -12.84
CA THR A 69 -23.15 -6.93 -12.19
C THR A 69 -22.63 -7.33 -10.80
N GLY A 70 -21.33 -7.10 -10.56
CA GLY A 70 -20.66 -7.46 -9.30
C GLY A 70 -19.57 -8.52 -9.42
N ILE A 71 -19.42 -9.14 -10.60
CA ILE A 71 -18.25 -9.98 -10.93
C ILE A 71 -17.19 -9.11 -11.60
N GLY A 72 -15.96 -9.25 -11.15
CA GLY A 72 -14.85 -8.42 -11.62
C GLY A 72 -14.14 -9.00 -12.82
N PHE A 73 -14.03 -10.32 -12.91
CA PHE A 73 -13.40 -11.01 -14.03
C PHE A 73 -13.76 -12.48 -14.05
N VAL A 74 -14.02 -13.01 -15.24
CA VAL A 74 -14.06 -14.45 -15.53
C VAL A 74 -13.25 -14.66 -16.79
N SER A 75 -12.23 -15.53 -16.77
CA SER A 75 -11.49 -15.86 -17.99
C SER A 75 -12.29 -16.78 -18.92
N ASP A 76 -11.95 -16.78 -20.20
CA ASP A 76 -12.51 -17.73 -21.17
C ASP A 76 -12.35 -19.20 -20.77
N TYR A 77 -13.29 -20.04 -21.23
CA TYR A 77 -13.28 -21.49 -20.96
C TYR A 77 -11.94 -22.13 -21.36
N GLY A 78 -11.31 -22.81 -20.42
CA GLY A 78 -10.05 -23.53 -20.64
C GLY A 78 -8.81 -22.65 -20.43
N GLN A 79 -8.98 -21.41 -19.96
CA GLN A 79 -7.91 -20.53 -19.52
C GLN A 79 -7.82 -20.55 -17.99
N TRP A 80 -7.02 -21.46 -17.44
CA TRP A 80 -6.81 -21.59 -15.99
C TRP A 80 -5.48 -20.97 -15.49
N GLU A 81 -4.64 -20.49 -16.40
CA GLU A 81 -3.37 -19.81 -16.11
C GLU A 81 -3.32 -18.48 -16.85
N GLY A 82 -2.77 -17.43 -16.23
CA GLY A 82 -2.60 -16.12 -16.86
C GLY A 82 -2.09 -15.06 -15.90
N ASN A 83 -1.82 -13.87 -16.46
CA ASN A 83 -1.28 -12.73 -15.71
C ASN A 83 -2.29 -11.58 -15.66
N ILE A 84 -2.61 -11.13 -14.44
CA ILE A 84 -3.38 -9.91 -14.21
C ILE A 84 -2.44 -8.86 -13.65
N THR A 85 -2.40 -7.69 -14.28
CA THR A 85 -1.43 -6.65 -13.95
C THR A 85 -2.14 -5.40 -13.44
N TYR A 86 -1.81 -4.99 -12.21
CA TYR A 86 -2.27 -3.76 -11.58
C TYR A 86 -1.17 -2.71 -11.68
N THR A 87 -1.52 -1.53 -12.19
CA THR A 87 -0.58 -0.39 -12.29
C THR A 87 -1.07 0.75 -11.39
N PHE A 88 -0.16 1.35 -10.64
CA PHE A 88 -0.46 2.47 -9.74
C PHE A 88 -0.05 3.82 -10.36
N VAL A 89 -0.82 4.87 -10.04
CA VAL A 89 -0.55 6.23 -10.53
C VAL A 89 0.83 6.71 -10.07
N ASN A 90 1.19 6.47 -8.81
CA ASN A 90 2.48 6.76 -8.21
C ASN A 90 3.08 5.46 -7.66
N SER A 91 4.41 5.41 -7.51
CA SER A 91 5.03 4.35 -6.72
C SER A 91 4.44 4.39 -5.31
N THR A 92 4.17 3.21 -4.78
CA THR A 92 3.52 3.03 -3.48
C THR A 92 4.29 2.01 -2.65
N SER A 93 3.85 1.76 -1.43
CA SER A 93 4.24 0.56 -0.71
C SER A 93 3.05 -0.39 -0.61
N VAL A 94 3.31 -1.69 -0.66
CA VAL A 94 2.29 -2.72 -0.57
C VAL A 94 2.66 -3.65 0.58
N SER A 95 1.74 -3.82 1.52
CA SER A 95 1.91 -4.68 2.69
C SER A 95 0.90 -5.82 2.74
N ARG A 96 -0.23 -5.71 2.03
CA ARG A 96 -1.25 -6.75 1.93
C ARG A 96 -2.02 -6.68 0.63
N MET A 97 -2.66 -7.80 0.30
CA MET A 97 -3.65 -7.94 -0.74
C MET A 97 -5.00 -8.32 -0.12
N MET A 98 -6.08 -7.77 -0.65
CA MET A 98 -7.45 -8.13 -0.34
C MET A 98 -8.09 -8.71 -1.60
N LEU A 99 -8.62 -9.92 -1.52
CA LEU A 99 -9.28 -10.60 -2.64
C LEU A 99 -10.73 -10.88 -2.26
N TRP A 100 -11.66 -10.36 -3.06
CA TRP A 100 -13.03 -10.86 -3.10
C TRP A 100 -13.09 -11.87 -4.24
N ASN A 101 -13.03 -13.15 -3.88
CA ASN A 101 -13.06 -14.23 -4.84
C ASN A 101 -14.51 -14.52 -5.27
N ALA A 102 -14.73 -15.04 -6.49
CA ALA A 102 -16.09 -15.37 -6.95
C ALA A 102 -16.42 -16.84 -6.64
N TYR A 103 -17.70 -17.13 -6.38
CA TYR A 103 -18.21 -18.47 -6.13
C TYR A 103 -19.67 -18.61 -6.55
N PHE A 104 -19.98 -19.63 -7.34
CA PHE A 104 -21.30 -19.86 -7.88
C PHE A 104 -21.93 -21.13 -7.31
N ASN A 105 -23.21 -21.08 -6.93
CA ASN A 105 -23.89 -22.20 -6.27
C ASN A 105 -24.27 -23.35 -7.23
N PHE A 106 -24.12 -23.16 -8.54
CA PHE A 106 -24.65 -24.06 -9.58
C PHE A 106 -23.55 -24.64 -10.49
N GLU A 107 -22.29 -24.28 -10.28
CA GLU A 107 -21.14 -24.80 -11.03
C GLU A 107 -19.99 -25.17 -10.08
N LEU A 108 -18.89 -25.70 -10.62
CA LEU A 108 -17.68 -25.99 -9.85
C LEU A 108 -17.11 -24.69 -9.28
N ASP A 109 -16.18 -24.78 -8.33
CA ASP A 109 -15.59 -23.58 -7.74
C ASP A 109 -14.41 -23.06 -8.58
N HIS A 110 -14.64 -21.99 -9.34
CA HIS A 110 -13.66 -21.37 -10.24
C HIS A 110 -12.74 -20.33 -9.53
N SER A 111 -12.74 -20.34 -8.18
CA SER A 111 -12.02 -19.35 -7.39
C SER A 111 -10.51 -19.54 -7.41
N LEU A 112 -9.78 -18.42 -7.40
CA LEU A 112 -8.32 -18.41 -7.34
C LEU A 112 -7.84 -19.10 -6.06
N ARG A 113 -6.92 -20.07 -6.18
CA ARG A 113 -6.33 -20.78 -5.02
C ARG A 113 -4.91 -20.36 -4.75
N ASN A 114 -4.02 -20.47 -5.72
CA ASN A 114 -2.61 -20.12 -5.57
C ASN A 114 -2.23 -19.09 -6.63
N ALA A 115 -1.46 -18.09 -6.22
CA ALA A 115 -0.89 -17.11 -7.13
C ALA A 115 0.53 -16.70 -6.72
N LEU A 116 1.31 -16.27 -7.71
CA LEU A 116 2.57 -15.58 -7.51
C LEU A 116 2.35 -14.09 -7.76
N LEU A 117 2.64 -13.27 -6.76
CA LEU A 117 2.70 -11.82 -6.90
C LEU A 117 4.13 -11.43 -7.30
N THR A 118 4.28 -10.65 -8.35
CA THR A 118 5.56 -10.04 -8.74
C THR A 118 5.43 -8.52 -8.67
N PHE A 119 6.29 -7.88 -7.88
CA PHE A 119 6.27 -6.44 -7.64
C PHE A 119 7.35 -5.77 -8.49
N TYR A 120 6.97 -4.74 -9.24
CA TYR A 120 7.86 -4.00 -10.14
C TYR A 120 7.98 -2.54 -9.70
N ASN A 121 9.15 -1.95 -9.89
CA ASN A 121 9.39 -0.52 -9.71
C ASN A 121 9.01 0.30 -10.96
N SER A 122 9.22 1.61 -10.92
CA SER A 122 8.93 2.53 -12.04
C SER A 122 9.82 2.34 -13.28
N ALA A 123 10.92 1.60 -13.16
CA ALA A 123 11.80 1.22 -14.25
C ALA A 123 11.51 -0.19 -14.80
N ASP A 124 10.35 -0.77 -14.46
CA ASP A 124 9.94 -2.14 -14.80
C ASP A 124 10.91 -3.24 -14.33
N GLN A 125 11.71 -2.96 -13.31
CA GLN A 125 12.55 -3.96 -12.67
C GLN A 125 11.79 -4.65 -11.54
N VAL A 126 11.98 -5.96 -11.41
CA VAL A 126 11.42 -6.75 -10.31
C VAL A 126 12.08 -6.31 -9.00
N ILE A 127 11.25 -5.91 -8.04
CA ILE A 127 11.66 -5.64 -6.65
C ILE A 127 11.73 -6.96 -5.89
N THR A 128 10.64 -7.73 -5.92
CA THR A 128 10.52 -9.02 -5.24
C THR A 128 9.30 -9.80 -5.74
N THR A 129 9.12 -11.01 -5.24
CA THR A 129 7.95 -11.85 -5.45
C THR A 129 7.38 -12.37 -4.13
N ALA A 130 6.09 -12.74 -4.13
CA ALA A 130 5.44 -13.37 -2.99
C ALA A 130 4.45 -14.43 -3.46
N ASN A 131 4.55 -15.65 -2.91
CA ASN A 131 3.54 -16.67 -3.10
C ASN A 131 2.37 -16.43 -2.15
N VAL A 132 1.15 -16.52 -2.66
CA VAL A 132 -0.07 -16.35 -1.89
C VAL A 132 -1.03 -17.51 -2.14
N THR A 133 -1.68 -17.95 -1.06
CA THR A 133 -2.71 -18.98 -1.11
C THR A 133 -4.00 -18.44 -0.49
N PHE A 134 -5.10 -18.69 -1.17
CA PHE A 134 -6.43 -18.24 -0.82
C PHE A 134 -7.29 -19.45 -0.41
N PRO A 135 -8.09 -19.35 0.67
CA PRO A 135 -9.06 -20.39 0.99
C PRO A 135 -10.15 -20.46 -0.07
N GLN A 136 -10.84 -21.60 -0.11
CA GLN A 136 -11.96 -21.81 -1.02
C GLN A 136 -13.04 -20.73 -0.80
N ALA A 137 -13.58 -20.20 -1.89
CA ALA A 137 -14.65 -19.21 -1.84
C ALA A 137 -15.98 -19.89 -1.47
N VAL A 138 -16.82 -19.20 -0.69
CA VAL A 138 -18.12 -19.70 -0.26
C VAL A 138 -19.17 -18.61 -0.38
N SER A 139 -20.41 -18.98 -0.72
CA SER A 139 -21.47 -18.04 -1.10
C SER A 139 -21.92 -17.09 0.02
N ASP A 140 -21.69 -17.43 1.28
CA ASP A 140 -22.04 -16.63 2.47
C ASP A 140 -20.93 -15.66 2.91
N VAL A 141 -19.72 -15.76 2.37
CA VAL A 141 -18.60 -14.86 2.69
C VAL A 141 -18.47 -13.76 1.64
N LEU A 142 -18.94 -12.56 1.97
CA LEU A 142 -18.94 -11.40 1.07
C LEU A 142 -17.80 -10.39 1.33
N THR A 143 -17.06 -10.56 2.41
CA THR A 143 -15.87 -9.76 2.79
C THR A 143 -14.62 -10.28 2.08
N PRO A 144 -13.55 -9.46 1.97
CA PRO A 144 -12.32 -9.93 1.34
C PRO A 144 -11.61 -10.98 2.18
N GLN A 145 -10.97 -11.90 1.49
CA GLN A 145 -9.86 -12.66 2.04
C GLN A 145 -8.63 -11.75 2.06
N VAL A 146 -7.98 -11.64 3.23
CA VAL A 146 -6.84 -10.74 3.43
C VAL A 146 -5.56 -11.54 3.51
N VAL A 147 -4.61 -11.23 2.63
CA VAL A 147 -3.28 -11.85 2.61
C VAL A 147 -2.25 -10.79 2.95
N ASN A 148 -1.59 -10.94 4.11
CA ASN A 148 -0.48 -10.08 4.50
C ASN A 148 0.82 -10.57 3.85
N LEU A 149 1.60 -9.64 3.30
CA LEU A 149 2.96 -9.93 2.87
C LEU A 149 3.87 -10.07 4.08
N ALA A 150 4.91 -10.90 3.98
CA ALA A 150 5.87 -11.10 5.06
C ALA A 150 6.60 -9.78 5.44
N THR A 151 6.86 -8.94 4.43
CA THR A 151 7.43 -7.60 4.57
C THR A 151 6.73 -6.65 3.61
N GLU A 152 6.62 -5.39 4.02
CA GLU A 152 6.12 -4.34 3.14
C GLU A 152 7.09 -4.10 1.98
N VAL A 153 6.58 -4.14 0.75
CA VAL A 153 7.33 -3.92 -0.49
C VAL A 153 7.20 -2.46 -0.86
N VAL A 154 8.32 -1.74 -0.93
CA VAL A 154 8.37 -0.28 -1.11
C VAL A 154 8.76 0.06 -2.55
N GLY A 155 8.21 1.15 -3.11
CA GLY A 155 8.55 1.64 -4.46
C GLY A 155 7.84 0.87 -5.58
N VAL A 156 6.69 0.27 -5.28
CA VAL A 156 5.90 -0.54 -6.21
C VAL A 156 5.16 0.36 -7.17
N LYS A 157 5.43 0.24 -8.47
CA LYS A 157 4.66 0.88 -9.53
C LYS A 157 3.61 -0.05 -10.12
N ARG A 158 3.90 -1.35 -10.13
CA ARG A 158 3.08 -2.37 -10.78
C ARG A 158 3.15 -3.70 -10.01
N VAL A 159 2.01 -4.38 -9.88
CA VAL A 159 1.91 -5.74 -9.33
C VAL A 159 1.34 -6.65 -10.41
N MET A 160 2.06 -7.70 -10.74
CA MET A 160 1.57 -8.77 -11.61
C MET A 160 1.18 -9.97 -10.76
N ILE A 161 -0.02 -10.48 -11.01
CA ILE A 161 -0.58 -11.68 -10.37
C ILE A 161 -0.54 -12.79 -11.41
N THR A 162 0.33 -13.77 -11.22
CA THR A 162 0.35 -14.99 -12.02
C THR A 162 -0.46 -16.06 -11.32
N VAL A 163 -1.52 -16.54 -11.97
CA VAL A 163 -2.35 -17.63 -11.44
C VAL A 163 -1.58 -18.94 -11.49
N GLY A 164 -1.45 -19.61 -10.34
CA GLY A 164 -0.80 -20.91 -10.25
C GLY A 164 -1.79 -22.09 -10.17
N SER A 165 -2.94 -21.91 -9.52
CA SER A 165 -4.00 -22.94 -9.50
C SER A 165 -5.34 -22.39 -9.02
N LEU A 166 -6.40 -23.14 -9.30
CA LEU A 166 -7.78 -22.90 -8.85
C LEU A 166 -8.22 -23.92 -7.79
N TRP A 167 -9.32 -23.64 -7.10
CA TRP A 167 -9.98 -24.65 -6.23
C TRP A 167 -10.73 -25.72 -7.04
N GLY A 168 -11.14 -25.37 -8.25
CA GLY A 168 -11.82 -26.23 -9.21
C GLY A 168 -12.05 -25.47 -10.52
N GLY A 169 -12.80 -26.08 -11.43
CA GLY A 169 -13.12 -25.47 -12.72
C GLY A 169 -11.91 -25.30 -13.65
N ASN A 170 -12.12 -24.56 -14.73
CA ASN A 170 -11.13 -24.35 -15.79
C ASN A 170 -11.08 -22.87 -16.26
N GLU A 171 -11.63 -21.98 -15.43
CA GLU A 171 -11.75 -20.53 -15.62
C GLU A 171 -11.42 -19.86 -14.29
N ILE A 172 -10.81 -18.69 -14.34
CA ILE A 172 -10.47 -17.89 -13.17
C ILE A 172 -11.62 -16.92 -12.92
N SER A 173 -12.31 -17.06 -11.80
CA SER A 173 -13.43 -16.18 -11.43
C SER A 173 -13.13 -15.35 -10.19
N MET A 174 -13.14 -14.02 -10.31
CA MET A 174 -12.85 -13.09 -9.21
C MET A 174 -13.82 -11.90 -9.21
N ARG A 175 -14.11 -11.37 -8.02
CA ARG A 175 -15.00 -10.21 -7.86
C ARG A 175 -14.22 -8.90 -7.80
N ARG A 176 -13.28 -8.76 -6.87
CA ARG A 176 -12.47 -7.55 -6.70
C ARG A 176 -11.10 -7.88 -6.13
N ILE A 177 -10.13 -7.04 -6.43
CA ILE A 177 -8.82 -7.08 -5.79
C ILE A 177 -8.46 -5.68 -5.34
N ALA A 178 -7.90 -5.58 -4.14
CA ALA A 178 -7.31 -4.36 -3.64
C ALA A 178 -5.93 -4.65 -3.06
N PHE A 179 -5.00 -3.71 -3.23
CA PHE A 179 -3.74 -3.70 -2.50
C PHE A 179 -3.81 -2.64 -1.41
N ALA A 180 -3.16 -2.89 -0.28
CA ALA A 180 -3.04 -1.90 0.77
C ALA A 180 -1.61 -1.88 1.33
N GLY A 181 -1.20 -0.70 1.76
CA GLY A 181 0.13 -0.44 2.28
C GLY A 181 0.12 0.72 3.24
N ASN A 182 1.30 1.05 3.77
CA ASN A 182 1.46 2.33 4.42
C ASN A 182 1.34 3.43 3.34
N GLY A 183 0.58 4.49 3.61
CA GLY A 183 0.39 5.57 2.64
C GLY A 183 1.63 6.45 2.45
N LEU A 184 2.81 6.03 2.91
CA LEU A 184 4.00 6.88 3.02
C LEU A 184 4.64 7.12 1.65
N VAL A 185 4.88 6.09 0.84
CA VAL A 185 5.53 6.25 -0.47
C VAL A 185 4.66 7.07 -1.42
N THR A 186 3.35 6.80 -1.43
CA THR A 186 2.39 7.56 -2.22
C THR A 186 2.39 9.04 -1.83
N ARG A 187 2.53 9.38 -0.54
CA ARG A 187 2.67 10.78 -0.08
C ARG A 187 4.02 11.42 -0.40
N VAL A 188 5.10 10.64 -0.45
CA VAL A 188 6.45 11.12 -0.83
C VAL A 188 6.51 11.50 -2.31
N GLU A 189 5.82 10.75 -3.19
CA GLU A 189 5.72 11.05 -4.62
C GLU A 189 4.61 12.05 -4.97
N GLU A 190 3.44 12.01 -4.31
CA GLU A 190 2.37 13.02 -4.47
C GLU A 190 2.81 14.44 -4.09
N ALA A 191 3.85 14.56 -3.25
CA ALA A 191 4.46 15.83 -2.90
C ALA A 191 5.36 16.46 -4.00
N GLY A 192 5.54 15.78 -5.14
CA GLY A 192 6.18 16.34 -6.33
C GLY A 192 7.70 16.55 -6.23
N SER A 193 8.28 17.11 -7.29
CA SER A 193 9.71 17.22 -7.67
C SER A 193 10.67 17.94 -6.70
N LYS A 194 10.31 18.08 -5.43
CA LYS A 194 11.06 18.80 -4.38
C LYS A 194 11.35 17.93 -3.16
N THR A 195 11.23 16.61 -3.28
CA THR A 195 11.57 15.67 -2.22
C THR A 195 13.01 15.19 -2.36
N THR A 196 13.82 15.34 -1.30
CA THR A 196 15.19 14.84 -1.24
C THR A 196 15.29 13.72 -0.21
N LEU A 197 15.81 12.56 -0.59
CA LEU A 197 16.16 11.51 0.38
C LEU A 197 17.42 11.92 1.11
N VAL A 198 17.37 11.93 2.44
CA VAL A 198 18.50 12.28 3.31
C VAL A 198 18.78 11.15 4.28
N SER A 199 20.05 10.77 4.39
CA SER A 199 20.50 9.87 5.45
C SER A 199 20.77 10.66 6.73
N GLY A 200 20.72 9.97 7.87
CA GLY A 200 21.18 10.50 9.13
C GLY A 200 22.16 9.56 9.80
N SER A 201 22.74 10.01 10.90
CA SER A 201 23.70 9.28 11.70
C SER A 201 23.11 9.00 13.08
N PRO A 202 22.99 7.73 13.50
CA PRO A 202 22.59 7.41 14.86
C PRO A 202 23.73 7.76 15.83
N ASN A 203 23.37 8.24 17.02
CA ASN A 203 24.26 8.42 18.15
C ASN A 203 23.70 7.65 19.36
N PRO A 204 23.99 6.34 19.46
CA PRO A 204 23.46 5.49 20.52
C PRO A 204 23.86 5.95 21.93
N ALA A 205 24.99 6.64 22.08
CA ALA A 205 25.45 7.14 23.38
C ALA A 205 24.58 8.29 23.94
N ARG A 206 23.69 8.87 23.13
CA ARG A 206 22.84 10.00 23.50
C ARG A 206 21.39 9.82 23.03
N ASP A 207 21.01 8.58 22.70
CA ASP A 207 19.68 8.21 22.24
C ASP A 207 19.10 9.18 21.21
N ASN A 208 19.89 9.53 20.19
CA ASN A 208 19.44 10.42 19.14
C ASN A 208 19.91 10.04 17.74
N TYR A 209 19.25 10.64 16.76
CA TYR A 209 19.53 10.47 15.35
C TYR A 209 19.63 11.86 14.69
N THR A 210 20.75 12.12 14.04
CA THR A 210 21.03 13.42 13.40
C THR A 210 20.89 13.31 11.90
N ILE A 211 20.06 14.17 11.29
CA ILE A 211 19.84 14.24 9.85
C ILE A 211 20.40 15.57 9.35
N SER A 212 21.36 15.53 8.44
CA SER A 212 21.91 16.73 7.81
C SER A 212 20.94 17.26 6.76
N VAL A 213 20.36 18.44 7.02
CA VAL A 213 19.35 19.07 6.17
C VAL A 213 19.33 20.58 6.40
N VAL A 214 19.53 21.34 5.33
CA VAL A 214 19.57 22.81 5.42
C VAL A 214 18.16 23.37 5.36
N GLY A 215 17.88 24.32 6.27
CA GLY A 215 16.64 25.11 6.23
C GLY A 215 15.38 24.32 6.57
N ALA A 216 15.50 23.35 7.48
CA ALA A 216 14.36 22.67 8.07
C ALA A 216 13.45 23.66 8.81
N ARG A 217 12.14 23.52 8.64
CA ARG A 217 11.09 24.36 9.24
C ARG A 217 10.20 23.57 10.19
N SER A 218 9.90 22.33 9.82
CA SER A 218 9.14 21.42 10.67
C SER A 218 9.55 19.98 10.38
N VAL A 219 9.28 19.11 11.36
CA VAL A 219 9.63 17.69 11.32
C VAL A 219 8.44 16.89 11.80
N GLY A 220 8.08 15.85 11.06
CA GLY A 220 7.13 14.82 11.48
C GLY A 220 7.82 13.48 11.54
N VAL A 221 7.62 12.74 12.62
CA VAL A 221 8.08 11.35 12.77
C VAL A 221 6.87 10.43 12.73
N PHE A 222 7.01 9.32 12.02
CA PHE A 222 5.97 8.32 11.84
C PHE A 222 6.55 6.94 12.12
N ASP A 223 5.80 6.07 12.78
CA ASP A 223 6.21 4.68 12.96
C ASP A 223 6.10 3.88 11.65
N ALA A 224 6.52 2.61 11.68
CA ALA A 224 6.49 1.72 10.52
C ALA A 224 5.09 1.54 9.91
N ILE A 225 4.02 1.86 10.64
CA ILE A 225 2.63 1.77 10.15
C ILE A 225 2.02 3.14 9.83
N GLY A 226 2.83 4.20 9.85
CA GLY A 226 2.46 5.55 9.43
C GLY A 226 1.74 6.39 10.50
N ARG A 227 1.69 5.94 11.76
CA ARG A 227 1.14 6.76 12.85
C ARG A 227 2.13 7.85 13.22
N SER A 228 1.65 9.07 13.40
CA SER A 228 2.50 10.15 13.91
C SER A 228 2.96 9.80 15.32
N VAL A 229 4.27 9.89 15.53
CA VAL A 229 4.90 9.68 16.81
C VAL A 229 5.33 11.05 17.32
N ALA A 230 4.80 11.44 18.47
CA ALA A 230 5.24 12.66 19.12
C ALA A 230 6.70 12.47 19.56
N LEU A 231 7.57 13.32 19.04
CA LEU A 231 9.00 13.23 19.29
C LEU A 231 9.59 14.64 19.38
N GLU A 232 10.50 14.81 20.32
CA GLU A 232 11.26 16.06 20.43
C GLU A 232 12.29 16.12 19.30
N ALA A 233 12.03 16.99 18.33
CA ALA A 233 12.97 17.32 17.26
C ALA A 233 13.63 18.67 17.58
N GLN A 234 14.95 18.68 17.66
CA GLN A 234 15.73 19.91 17.67
C GLN A 234 16.08 20.27 16.22
N ILE A 235 15.59 21.43 15.77
CA ILE A 235 15.88 21.95 14.44
C ILE A 235 16.99 22.99 14.56
N ASP A 236 18.07 22.78 13.81
CA ASP A 236 19.16 23.71 13.62
C ASP A 236 19.21 24.14 12.14
N GLN A 237 20.02 25.15 11.79
CA GLN A 237 20.09 25.67 10.43
C GLN A 237 20.54 24.62 9.39
N GLU A 238 21.35 23.64 9.82
CA GLU A 238 21.97 22.64 8.94
C GLU A 238 21.60 21.19 9.29
N GLN A 239 20.86 20.97 10.37
CA GLN A 239 20.55 19.62 10.85
C GLN A 239 19.26 19.55 11.65
N VAL A 240 18.68 18.35 11.67
CA VAL A 240 17.59 17.97 12.57
C VAL A 240 18.11 16.85 13.47
N VAL A 241 17.97 17.02 14.78
CA VAL A 241 18.30 15.99 15.77
C VAL A 241 17.02 15.47 16.39
N LEU A 242 16.81 14.16 16.29
CA LEU A 242 15.65 13.46 16.84
C LEU A 242 16.08 12.70 18.09
N ARG A 243 15.43 12.94 19.22
CA ARG A 243 15.63 12.12 20.43
C ARG A 243 14.68 10.93 20.42
N TRP A 244 15.23 9.72 20.49
CA TRP A 244 14.47 8.48 20.37
C TRP A 244 14.47 7.63 21.64
N ASP A 245 14.88 8.20 22.77
CA ASP A 245 14.96 7.58 24.10
C ASP A 245 13.63 7.00 24.60
N HIS A 246 12.52 7.45 24.03
CA HIS A 246 11.17 6.95 24.33
C HIS A 246 10.54 6.14 23.19
N LEU A 247 11.28 5.91 22.10
CA LEU A 247 10.80 5.10 20.99
C LEU A 247 11.03 3.62 21.27
N ALA A 248 10.02 2.81 20.97
CA ALA A 248 10.19 1.37 20.93
C ALA A 248 11.15 0.99 19.78
N GLN A 249 11.85 -0.13 19.94
CA GLN A 249 12.63 -0.73 18.86
C GLN A 249 11.76 -0.87 17.60
N GLY A 250 12.28 -0.44 16.45
CA GLY A 250 11.51 -0.46 15.21
C GLY A 250 12.00 0.54 14.16
N SER A 251 11.30 0.55 13.03
CA SER A 251 11.58 1.50 11.96
C SER A 251 10.64 2.69 12.03
N TYR A 252 11.20 3.89 11.81
CA TYR A 252 10.48 5.15 11.79
C TYR A 252 10.82 5.91 10.51
N HIS A 253 9.89 6.75 10.09
CA HIS A 253 10.01 7.63 8.94
C HIS A 253 9.96 9.07 9.39
N VAL A 254 10.87 9.87 8.87
CA VAL A 254 11.03 11.28 9.23
C VAL A 254 10.77 12.10 7.98
N ILE A 255 9.79 12.99 8.06
CA ILE A 255 9.48 13.96 7.02
C ILE A 255 9.89 15.34 7.54
N ILE A 256 10.76 16.01 6.80
CA ILE A 256 11.32 17.30 7.16
C ILE A 256 10.89 18.30 6.10
N HIS A 257 10.10 19.30 6.47
CA HIS A 257 9.71 20.35 5.52
C HIS A 257 10.77 21.44 5.52
N THR A 258 11.24 21.82 4.33
CA THR A 258 12.18 22.92 4.14
C THR A 258 11.49 24.09 3.44
N ALA A 259 12.20 25.21 3.29
CA ALA A 259 11.69 26.35 2.53
C ALA A 259 11.45 26.04 1.05
N THR A 260 12.21 25.09 0.50
CA THR A 260 12.27 24.81 -0.94
C THR A 260 11.63 23.48 -1.32
N GLY A 261 11.25 22.66 -0.34
CA GLY A 261 10.72 21.32 -0.56
C GLY A 261 10.55 20.52 0.72
N GLN A 262 10.79 19.22 0.62
CA GLN A 262 10.80 18.32 1.77
C GLN A 262 11.98 17.36 1.68
N ALA A 263 12.49 16.93 2.83
CA ALA A 263 13.49 15.89 2.95
C ALA A 263 12.91 14.71 3.72
N VAL A 264 13.25 13.49 3.32
CA VAL A 264 12.72 12.27 3.94
C VAL A 264 13.86 11.37 4.37
N SER A 265 13.79 10.85 5.59
CA SER A 265 14.75 9.89 6.15
C SER A 265 14.05 8.68 6.73
N ARG A 266 14.72 7.53 6.68
CA ARG A 266 14.33 6.32 7.42
C ARG A 266 15.28 6.16 8.60
N VAL A 267 14.70 5.88 9.75
CA VAL A 267 15.39 5.70 11.04
C VAL A 267 15.09 4.30 11.54
N VAL A 268 16.11 3.62 12.06
CA VAL A 268 15.95 2.32 12.73
C VAL A 268 16.44 2.50 14.15
N VAL A 269 15.54 2.29 15.11
CA VAL A 269 15.84 2.24 16.54
C VAL A 269 16.09 0.77 16.86
N GLU A 270 17.30 0.46 17.32
CA GLU A 270 17.74 -0.88 17.71
C GLU A 270 17.66 -1.10 19.22
#